data_AF-A0A7C5J2K0-F1
#
_entry.id   AF-A0A7C5J2K0-F1
#
_cell.length_a   1.000
_cell.length_b   1.000
_cell.length_c   1.000
_cell.angle_alpha   90.00
_cell.angle_beta   90.00
_cell.angle_gamma   90.00
#
_symmetry.space_group_name_H-M   'P 1'
#
loop_
_entity.id
_entity.type
_entity.pdbx_description
1 polymer ?
#
loop_
_entity_poly.entity_id
_entity_poly.type
_entity_poly.pdbx_seq_one_letter_code
_entity_poly.pdbx_strand_id
1 'polypeptide(L)'
;MPNWGRTHRIITRAVLGAALLTGALTHADDADAFCGFYVAGADAKLFNNATLVVMMRDGTKTVLSMQNNYQGPPEDFAMVVPVPVVLQKENVKTLDDAIFDRVDKLAAPRLVEYWERDPCAPPDPPRMPMAMAPMSPGGAPGGSGVKIEAQFQVGEYDIVILSASDSTGLDRWLNSNGYKIPRGAEPVLRPYVEEGSKFFVAKVNVKKVTFEDGQAMLSPLRVHYDAEKFALPVRLGLINAKDKQDLIVHILAKSRYDVANYPNVTIPTNLDLDERAKEDFGSFYAKLFDRTLEKNPKAVVTEYAWDSGTCDPCPSPALNQQEILTLGGDVIEGANPRGMV
;
A
#
# COMPACT_ATOMS: atom_id res chain seq x y z
N MET A 1 3.74 -9.36 -98.32
CA MET A 1 5.05 -8.95 -97.75
C MET A 1 5.29 -7.49 -98.14
N PRO A 2 6.01 -6.67 -97.36
CA PRO A 2 6.67 -6.96 -96.07
C PRO A 2 6.19 -6.07 -94.89
N ASN A 3 6.66 -6.41 -93.67
CA ASN A 3 7.09 -5.60 -92.52
C ASN A 3 6.30 -4.33 -92.05
N TRP A 4 6.02 -4.04 -90.77
CA TRP A 4 6.69 -4.24 -89.44
C TRP A 4 7.45 -2.99 -88.93
N GLY A 5 6.98 -2.39 -87.82
CA GLY A 5 7.64 -1.35 -87.01
C GLY A 5 6.64 -0.27 -86.52
N ARG A 6 6.26 -0.18 -85.24
CA ARG A 6 6.95 0.19 -83.97
C ARG A 6 6.99 1.70 -83.65
N THR A 7 6.04 2.12 -82.79
CA THR A 7 6.23 2.90 -81.54
C THR A 7 7.14 4.14 -81.49
N HIS A 8 6.55 5.30 -81.14
CA HIS A 8 6.95 6.23 -80.05
C HIS A 8 5.65 7.00 -79.63
N ARG A 9 5.26 7.20 -78.35
CA ARG A 9 5.84 7.96 -77.22
C ARG A 9 6.08 9.45 -77.57
N ILE A 10 5.57 10.48 -76.88
CA ILE A 10 4.94 10.63 -75.53
C ILE A 10 3.78 11.67 -75.59
N ILE A 11 2.83 11.61 -74.65
CA ILE A 11 1.74 12.61 -74.45
C ILE A 11 2.05 13.48 -73.23
N THR A 12 1.97 14.82 -73.35
CA THR A 12 1.96 15.74 -72.18
C THR A 12 1.23 17.07 -72.48
N ARG A 13 0.58 17.63 -71.44
CA ARG A 13 0.04 19.02 -71.28
C ARG A 13 -1.42 19.33 -71.71
N ALA A 14 -2.35 19.13 -70.78
CA ALA A 14 -3.59 19.90 -70.54
C ALA A 14 -4.30 19.33 -69.28
N VAL A 15 -5.08 20.04 -68.45
CA VAL A 15 -5.17 21.48 -68.08
C VAL A 15 -6.01 21.61 -66.79
N LEU A 16 -5.78 22.64 -65.95
CA LEU A 16 -6.61 23.13 -64.82
C LEU A 16 -6.97 22.18 -63.65
N GLY A 17 -7.24 22.78 -62.47
CA GLY A 17 -7.78 22.09 -61.29
C GLY A 17 -7.22 22.56 -59.95
N ALA A 18 -7.58 23.77 -59.48
CA ALA A 18 -7.21 24.26 -58.15
C ALA A 18 -8.37 24.06 -57.16
N ALA A 19 -8.13 23.35 -56.06
CA ALA A 19 -9.04 23.21 -54.93
C ALA A 19 -8.23 23.23 -53.63
N LEU A 20 -8.76 23.86 -52.58
CA LEU A 20 -8.06 24.00 -51.30
C LEU A 20 -8.14 22.72 -50.46
N LEU A 21 -7.00 22.26 -49.97
CA LEU A 21 -6.90 21.27 -48.89
C LEU A 21 -6.18 21.91 -47.69
N THR A 22 -6.90 22.79 -46.99
CA THR A 22 -6.54 23.17 -45.61
C THR A 22 -6.61 21.93 -44.72
N GLY A 23 -5.53 21.67 -43.97
CA GLY A 23 -5.37 20.41 -43.26
C GLY A 23 -6.31 20.24 -42.07
N ALA A 24 -6.80 19.01 -41.90
CA ALA A 24 -7.22 18.50 -40.60
C ALA A 24 -6.02 17.79 -39.97
N LEU A 25 -5.51 18.31 -38.85
CA LEU A 25 -4.63 17.54 -37.98
C LEU A 25 -5.50 16.47 -37.31
N THR A 26 -5.26 15.21 -37.63
CA THR A 26 -5.87 14.08 -36.92
C THR A 26 -5.25 13.96 -35.54
N HIS A 27 -5.77 14.73 -34.58
CA HIS A 27 -5.71 14.30 -33.20
C HIS A 27 -6.48 12.98 -33.11
N ALA A 28 -5.76 11.90 -32.84
CA ALA A 28 -6.34 10.76 -32.19
C ALA A 28 -6.44 11.15 -30.70
N ASP A 29 -7.65 11.42 -30.23
CA ASP A 29 -7.92 11.43 -28.80
C ASP A 29 -7.85 9.97 -28.32
N ASP A 30 -7.08 9.71 -27.26
CA ASP A 30 -6.95 8.37 -26.69
C ASP A 30 -8.32 7.93 -26.12
N ALA A 31 -8.83 6.81 -26.64
CA ALA A 31 -10.17 6.35 -26.35
C ALA A 31 -10.22 5.49 -25.07
N ASP A 32 -10.26 6.15 -23.90
CA ASP A 32 -10.56 5.54 -22.59
C ASP A 32 -12.01 5.00 -22.54
N ALA A 33 -12.23 3.87 -23.21
CA ALA A 33 -13.54 3.26 -23.42
C ALA A 33 -14.00 2.35 -22.27
N PHE A 34 -13.99 2.84 -21.02
CA PHE A 34 -14.46 2.03 -19.90
C PHE A 34 -15.99 1.84 -19.94
N CYS A 35 -16.44 0.63 -20.27
CA CYS A 35 -17.85 0.23 -20.32
C CYS A 35 -18.15 -1.09 -19.57
N GLY A 36 -17.49 -1.32 -18.43
CA GLY A 36 -17.81 -2.44 -17.53
C GLY A 36 -18.73 -2.04 -16.37
N PHE A 37 -19.64 -2.93 -15.94
CA PHE A 37 -20.23 -2.81 -14.59
C PHE A 37 -20.72 -4.14 -14.00
N TYR A 38 -19.78 -4.97 -13.57
CA TYR A 38 -19.98 -5.79 -12.38
C TYR A 38 -18.63 -5.98 -11.68
N VAL A 39 -18.33 -5.15 -10.68
CA VAL A 39 -17.11 -5.30 -9.87
C VAL A 39 -17.45 -6.05 -8.59
N ALA A 40 -17.49 -7.37 -8.70
CA ALA A 40 -17.35 -8.23 -7.54
C ALA A 40 -15.89 -8.13 -7.07
N GLY A 41 -15.64 -7.23 -6.12
CA GLY A 41 -14.48 -7.38 -5.24
C GLY A 41 -14.70 -8.66 -4.43
N ALA A 42 -13.67 -9.51 -4.34
CA ALA A 42 -13.74 -10.63 -3.42
C ALA A 42 -13.85 -10.10 -1.97
N ASP A 43 -14.64 -10.76 -1.11
CA ASP A 43 -14.85 -10.30 0.26
C ASP A 43 -13.51 -10.11 0.98
N ALA A 44 -13.29 -8.91 1.57
CA ALA A 44 -12.08 -8.57 2.33
C ALA A 44 -11.84 -9.48 3.57
N LYS A 45 -12.80 -10.38 3.85
CA LYS A 45 -12.72 -11.43 4.88
C LYS A 45 -11.97 -12.69 4.43
N LEU A 46 -11.43 -12.72 3.21
CA LEU A 46 -10.52 -13.79 2.75
C LEU A 46 -9.31 -13.95 3.69
N PHE A 47 -8.78 -12.83 4.18
CA PHE A 47 -7.55 -12.77 4.97
C PHE A 47 -7.79 -12.84 6.49
N ASN A 48 -8.44 -13.89 6.97
CA ASN A 48 -8.60 -14.12 8.42
C ASN A 48 -7.24 -14.18 9.10
N ASN A 49 -6.94 -13.18 9.94
CA ASN A 49 -5.72 -13.00 10.74
C ASN A 49 -4.50 -12.36 10.03
N ALA A 50 -4.69 -11.67 8.90
CA ALA A 50 -3.60 -10.88 8.32
C ALA A 50 -3.09 -9.75 9.25
N THR A 51 -1.80 -9.42 9.11
CA THR A 51 -1.28 -8.10 9.49
C THR A 51 -1.29 -7.23 8.25
N LEU A 52 -1.99 -6.09 8.30
CA LEU A 52 -2.09 -5.16 7.17
C LEU A 52 -1.26 -3.90 7.44
N VAL A 53 -0.42 -3.55 6.47
CA VAL A 53 0.58 -2.49 6.57
C VAL A 53 0.42 -1.53 5.40
N VAL A 54 0.37 -0.23 5.69
CA VAL A 54 0.43 0.82 4.67
C VAL A 54 1.68 1.67 4.92
N MET A 55 2.64 1.59 3.98
CA MET A 55 3.87 2.37 4.01
C MET A 55 3.81 3.50 2.99
N MET A 56 4.27 4.69 3.36
CA MET A 56 4.46 5.81 2.42
C MET A 56 5.92 6.24 2.40
N ARG A 57 6.47 6.55 1.23
CA ARG A 57 7.91 6.81 1.07
C ARG A 57 8.21 7.92 0.07
N ASP A 58 9.06 8.87 0.49
CA ASP A 58 9.72 9.83 -0.39
C ASP A 58 11.13 10.16 0.09
N GLY A 59 12.12 10.15 -0.80
CA GLY A 59 13.53 10.33 -0.44
C GLY A 59 13.97 9.37 0.67
N THR A 60 14.30 9.92 1.84
CA THR A 60 14.63 9.19 3.08
C THR A 60 13.45 9.10 4.06
N LYS A 61 12.35 9.81 3.85
CA LYS A 61 11.22 9.89 4.78
C LYS A 61 10.24 8.74 4.58
N THR A 62 10.08 7.93 5.63
CA THR A 62 9.12 6.82 5.70
C THR A 62 7.97 7.17 6.64
N VAL A 63 6.75 6.84 6.23
CA VAL A 63 5.61 6.65 7.13
C VAL A 63 5.24 5.18 7.11
N LEU A 64 4.94 4.61 8.28
CA LEU A 64 4.60 3.21 8.49
C LEU A 64 3.33 3.14 9.34
N SER A 65 2.23 2.70 8.73
CA SER A 65 0.93 2.47 9.36
C SER A 65 0.72 0.97 9.50
N MET A 66 0.36 0.48 10.69
CA MET A 66 0.17 -0.96 10.96
C MET A 66 -1.13 -1.21 11.71
N GLN A 67 -1.93 -2.14 11.19
CA GLN A 67 -3.12 -2.71 11.82
C GLN A 67 -2.82 -4.17 12.18
N ASN A 68 -3.00 -4.53 13.45
CA ASN A 68 -2.64 -5.84 13.98
C ASN A 68 -3.85 -6.52 14.63
N ASN A 69 -4.37 -7.55 13.97
CA ASN A 69 -5.44 -8.40 14.50
C ASN A 69 -4.89 -9.31 15.63
N TYR A 70 -4.96 -8.84 16.88
CA TYR A 70 -4.45 -9.57 18.04
C TYR A 70 -5.55 -10.36 18.78
N GLN A 71 -5.49 -11.68 18.68
CA GLN A 71 -6.42 -12.60 19.34
C GLN A 71 -5.84 -13.19 20.62
N GLY A 72 -5.90 -12.41 21.70
CA GLY A 72 -5.49 -12.80 23.05
C GLY A 72 -5.86 -11.77 24.12
N PRO A 73 -5.52 -12.00 25.40
CA PRO A 73 -5.81 -11.06 26.48
C PRO A 73 -5.01 -9.75 26.30
N PRO A 74 -5.66 -8.56 26.26
CA PRO A 74 -4.94 -7.31 26.03
C PRO A 74 -4.01 -6.93 27.18
N GLU A 75 -4.19 -7.50 28.39
CA GLU A 75 -3.25 -7.38 29.51
C GLU A 75 -1.85 -7.96 29.20
N ASP A 76 -1.80 -8.95 28.29
CA ASP A 76 -0.58 -9.63 27.87
C ASP A 76 0.08 -8.98 26.64
N PHE A 77 -0.58 -8.01 25.99
CA PHE A 77 -0.14 -7.49 24.70
C PHE A 77 0.80 -6.29 24.80
N ALA A 78 1.92 -6.39 24.09
CA ALA A 78 2.66 -5.24 23.63
C ALA A 78 3.25 -5.48 22.24
N MET A 79 3.11 -4.50 21.37
CA MET A 79 3.73 -4.51 20.05
C MET A 79 5.17 -3.97 20.18
N VAL A 80 6.16 -4.78 19.79
CA VAL A 80 7.58 -4.39 19.76
C VAL A 80 8.03 -4.27 18.32
N VAL A 81 8.47 -3.08 17.92
CA VAL A 81 8.87 -2.75 16.54
C VAL A 81 10.29 -2.18 16.54
N PRO A 82 11.26 -2.84 15.87
CA PRO A 82 12.56 -2.25 15.59
C PRO A 82 12.40 -1.03 14.66
N VAL A 83 12.89 0.14 15.08
CA VAL A 83 12.86 1.39 14.30
C VAL A 83 14.27 1.99 14.19
N PRO A 84 14.64 2.61 13.06
CA PRO A 84 16.03 3.02 12.80
C PRO A 84 16.47 4.23 13.64
N VAL A 85 15.53 5.04 14.12
CA VAL A 85 15.78 6.28 14.86
C VAL A 85 14.92 6.34 16.13
N VAL A 86 15.24 7.28 17.01
CA VAL A 86 14.35 7.64 18.13
C VAL A 86 13.15 8.40 17.57
N LEU A 87 11.95 7.86 17.76
CA LEU A 87 10.70 8.59 17.53
C LEU A 87 10.39 9.46 18.76
N GLN A 88 9.72 10.59 18.54
CA GLN A 88 9.09 11.41 19.57
C GLN A 88 7.56 11.29 19.48
N LYS A 89 6.83 11.93 20.40
CA LYS A 89 5.36 11.83 20.44
C LYS A 89 4.72 12.32 19.13
N GLU A 90 5.29 13.36 18.55
CA GLU A 90 4.86 14.01 17.31
C GLU A 90 5.04 13.09 16.09
N ASN A 91 5.90 12.07 16.20
CA ASN A 91 6.11 11.09 15.15
C ASN A 91 5.04 9.98 15.13
N VAL A 92 4.20 9.87 16.17
CA VAL A 92 3.34 8.71 16.42
C VAL A 92 1.89 9.14 16.63
N LYS A 93 0.98 8.62 15.80
CA LYS A 93 -0.47 8.82 15.96
C LYS A 93 -1.24 7.52 15.73
N THR A 94 -2.38 7.36 16.38
CA THR A 94 -3.37 6.35 15.99
C THR A 94 -4.13 6.81 14.74
N LEU A 95 -4.66 5.85 13.98
CA LEU A 95 -5.56 6.06 12.84
C LEU A 95 -6.93 5.46 13.14
N ASP A 96 -7.88 5.71 12.25
CA ASP A 96 -9.18 5.03 12.17
C ASP A 96 -9.02 3.73 11.37
N ASP A 97 -9.58 2.60 11.82
CA ASP A 97 -9.49 1.32 11.11
C ASP A 97 -10.05 1.39 9.68
N ALA A 98 -11.06 2.24 9.43
CA ALA A 98 -11.69 2.35 8.11
C ALA A 98 -10.74 2.83 7.00
N ILE A 99 -9.58 3.43 7.32
CA ILE A 99 -8.58 3.77 6.29
C ILE A 99 -7.86 2.52 5.75
N PHE A 100 -7.74 1.46 6.55
CA PHE A 100 -7.12 0.20 6.13
C PHE A 100 -8.08 -0.55 5.20
N ASP A 101 -9.36 -0.67 5.58
CA ASP A 101 -10.43 -1.20 4.73
C ASP A 101 -10.54 -0.47 3.38
N ARG A 102 -10.35 0.85 3.36
CA ARG A 102 -10.40 1.67 2.14
C ARG A 102 -9.22 1.42 1.21
N VAL A 103 -8.02 1.17 1.75
CA VAL A 103 -6.83 0.83 0.95
C VAL A 103 -6.90 -0.62 0.46
N ASP A 104 -7.26 -1.57 1.33
CA ASP A 104 -7.44 -2.98 0.98
C ASP A 104 -8.49 -3.14 -0.12
N LYS A 105 -9.70 -2.59 0.08
CA LYS A 105 -10.78 -2.64 -0.93
C LYS A 105 -10.39 -1.98 -2.26
N LEU A 106 -9.48 -1.01 -2.27
CA LEU A 106 -8.96 -0.43 -3.51
C LEU A 106 -7.97 -1.36 -4.21
N ALA A 107 -7.06 -1.99 -3.46
CA ALA A 107 -6.09 -2.95 -3.98
C ALA A 107 -6.70 -4.33 -4.31
N ALA A 108 -7.87 -4.65 -3.75
CA ALA A 108 -8.54 -5.94 -3.84
C ALA A 108 -8.75 -6.40 -5.30
N PRO A 109 -8.68 -7.72 -5.54
CA PRO A 109 -8.85 -8.29 -6.87
C PRO A 109 -10.26 -8.07 -7.41
N ARG A 110 -10.36 -7.93 -8.73
CA ARG A 110 -11.55 -7.45 -9.42
C ARG A 110 -11.92 -8.44 -10.51
N LEU A 111 -13.16 -8.94 -10.48
CA LEU A 111 -13.81 -9.40 -11.71
C LEU A 111 -14.31 -8.17 -12.48
N VAL A 112 -14.22 -8.22 -13.81
CA VAL A 112 -14.72 -7.16 -14.70
C VAL A 112 -15.47 -7.78 -15.86
N GLU A 113 -16.67 -7.30 -16.10
CA GLU A 113 -17.53 -7.69 -17.21
C GLU A 113 -17.71 -6.48 -18.12
N TYR A 114 -17.03 -6.49 -19.27
CA TYR A 114 -17.07 -5.42 -20.27
C TYR A 114 -18.24 -5.64 -21.22
N TRP A 115 -19.07 -4.60 -21.41
CA TRP A 115 -20.19 -4.61 -22.35
C TRP A 115 -19.92 -3.61 -23.46
N GLU A 116 -20.12 -4.00 -24.72
CA GLU A 116 -20.13 -3.04 -25.83
C GLU A 116 -21.31 -2.08 -25.68
N ARG A 117 -21.07 -0.78 -25.91
CA ARG A 117 -22.05 0.29 -25.68
C ARG A 117 -22.22 1.14 -26.94
N ASP A 118 -23.47 1.53 -27.22
CA ASP A 118 -23.83 2.32 -28.41
C ASP A 118 -23.10 3.69 -28.41
N PRO A 119 -22.30 4.03 -29.44
CA PRO A 119 -21.31 5.12 -29.40
C PRO A 119 -21.89 6.55 -29.55
N CYS A 120 -23.09 6.81 -29.03
CA CYS A 120 -23.85 8.05 -29.25
C CYS A 120 -24.34 8.77 -27.97
N ALA A 121 -23.71 8.53 -26.81
CA ALA A 121 -24.05 9.23 -25.56
C ALA A 121 -23.27 10.57 -25.39
N PRO A 122 -23.92 11.67 -24.94
CA PRO A 122 -23.25 12.96 -24.71
C PRO A 122 -22.51 13.01 -23.35
N PRO A 123 -21.38 13.75 -23.25
CA PRO A 123 -20.56 13.83 -22.03
C PRO A 123 -21.02 14.89 -21.00
N ASP A 124 -20.67 14.65 -19.72
CA ASP A 124 -20.95 15.54 -18.58
C ASP A 124 -19.84 16.60 -18.31
N PRO A 125 -20.17 17.76 -17.72
CA PRO A 125 -19.21 18.85 -17.46
C PRO A 125 -18.43 18.71 -16.13
N PRO A 126 -17.13 19.09 -16.08
CA PRO A 126 -16.27 18.96 -14.89
C PRO A 126 -16.49 20.06 -13.82
N ARG A 127 -16.00 19.80 -12.60
CA ARG A 127 -15.99 20.74 -11.45
C ARG A 127 -14.56 21.08 -11.00
N MET A 128 -14.37 22.28 -10.44
CA MET A 128 -13.08 22.85 -10.01
C MET A 128 -13.05 23.17 -8.50
N PRO A 129 -11.95 22.91 -7.77
CA PRO A 129 -11.79 23.26 -6.35
C PRO A 129 -11.05 24.61 -6.11
N MET A 130 -11.05 25.08 -4.85
CA MET A 130 -10.38 26.30 -4.35
C MET A 130 -9.39 25.94 -3.23
N ALA A 131 -8.41 26.81 -2.94
CA ALA A 131 -7.32 26.57 -1.97
C ALA A 131 -7.09 27.73 -0.96
N MET A 132 -6.35 27.45 0.12
CA MET A 132 -5.95 28.36 1.21
C MET A 132 -4.51 28.03 1.70
N ALA A 133 -3.88 28.90 2.50
CA ALA A 133 -2.42 28.90 2.79
C ALA A 133 -2.03 28.74 4.30
N PRO A 134 -0.76 28.43 4.66
CA PRO A 134 -0.37 27.83 5.97
C PRO A 134 0.54 28.70 6.89
N MET A 135 0.84 28.21 8.12
CA MET A 135 1.89 28.71 9.05
C MET A 135 2.49 27.61 9.97
N SER A 136 3.69 27.83 10.55
CA SER A 136 4.51 26.94 11.44
C SER A 136 5.74 27.73 12.01
N PRO A 137 6.76 27.22 12.77
CA PRO A 137 6.96 25.97 13.58
C PRO A 137 7.72 26.12 14.96
N GLY A 138 8.02 24.99 15.67
CA GLY A 138 9.16 24.81 16.63
C GLY A 138 8.86 24.67 18.16
N GLY A 139 9.71 24.11 19.05
CA GLY A 139 10.91 23.23 18.90
C GLY A 139 11.90 23.11 20.13
N ALA A 140 12.40 21.88 20.43
CA ALA A 140 13.65 21.50 21.18
C ALA A 140 13.75 21.63 22.75
N PRO A 141 14.78 21.05 23.46
CA PRO A 141 15.15 19.61 23.53
C PRO A 141 15.64 19.02 24.91
N GLY A 142 15.70 17.68 25.05
CA GLY A 142 16.46 16.91 26.09
C GLY A 142 15.74 15.63 26.60
N GLY A 143 16.33 14.57 27.20
CA GLY A 143 17.75 14.16 27.42
C GLY A 143 18.09 13.91 28.91
N SER A 144 18.66 12.78 29.41
CA SER A 144 19.12 11.45 28.90
C SER A 144 18.56 10.30 29.80
N GLY A 145 19.05 9.05 29.96
CA GLY A 145 20.21 8.24 29.49
C GLY A 145 20.11 6.77 30.03
N VAL A 146 20.61 5.74 29.31
CA VAL A 146 20.11 4.32 29.33
C VAL A 146 18.59 4.28 29.35
N LYS A 147 18.04 4.42 28.15
CA LYS A 147 17.17 5.56 27.95
C LYS A 147 15.80 5.08 27.49
N ILE A 148 14.80 5.48 28.27
CA ILE A 148 13.49 5.84 27.73
C ILE A 148 13.76 7.04 26.81
N GLU A 149 14.02 6.76 25.54
CA GLU A 149 14.38 7.73 24.51
C GLU A 149 13.24 8.74 24.29
N ALA A 150 12.02 8.23 24.42
CA ALA A 150 10.81 8.95 24.78
C ALA A 150 9.82 7.96 25.45
N GLN A 151 8.93 8.47 26.31
CA GLN A 151 7.74 7.78 26.80
C GLN A 151 6.55 8.74 26.74
N PHE A 152 5.43 8.28 26.20
CA PHE A 152 4.23 9.08 26.02
C PHE A 152 3.01 8.18 25.80
N GLN A 153 1.81 8.76 25.87
CA GLN A 153 0.57 8.07 25.52
C GLN A 153 0.04 8.54 24.17
N VAL A 154 -0.46 7.60 23.38
CA VAL A 154 -1.21 7.82 22.13
C VAL A 154 -2.41 6.88 22.16
N GLY A 155 -3.63 7.42 22.16
CA GLY A 155 -4.85 6.62 22.32
C GLY A 155 -4.83 5.75 23.58
N GLU A 156 -5.10 4.46 23.36
CA GLU A 156 -5.04 3.35 24.30
C GLU A 156 -3.62 2.87 24.63
N TYR A 157 -2.59 3.32 23.92
CA TYR A 157 -1.23 2.82 24.09
C TYR A 157 -0.37 3.67 25.04
N ASP A 158 0.34 2.96 25.94
CA ASP A 158 1.51 3.46 26.66
C ASP A 158 2.76 3.13 25.83
N ILE A 159 3.36 4.16 25.20
CA ILE A 159 4.53 4.03 24.34
C ILE A 159 5.81 4.23 25.15
N VAL A 160 6.78 3.33 24.96
CA VAL A 160 8.17 3.47 25.45
C VAL A 160 9.12 3.16 24.29
N ILE A 161 10.11 4.01 24.07
CA ILE A 161 11.14 3.80 23.05
C ILE A 161 12.48 3.55 23.73
N LEU A 162 13.09 2.42 23.39
CA LEU A 162 14.29 1.91 24.06
C LEU A 162 15.50 1.94 23.13
N SER A 163 16.63 2.43 23.63
CA SER A 163 17.95 2.07 23.09
C SER A 163 18.53 0.89 23.87
N ALA A 164 18.95 -0.17 23.16
CA ALA A 164 19.57 -1.35 23.75
C ALA A 164 21.01 -1.50 23.21
N SER A 165 21.96 -1.80 24.11
CA SER A 165 23.36 -2.07 23.74
C SER A 165 23.65 -3.56 23.53
N ASP A 166 22.77 -4.44 24.04
CA ASP A 166 22.84 -5.89 23.81
C ASP A 166 21.41 -6.50 23.79
N SER A 167 21.22 -7.58 23.02
CA SER A 167 19.92 -8.26 22.84
C SER A 167 19.39 -8.90 24.11
N THR A 168 20.28 -9.35 25.00
CA THR A 168 19.93 -10.00 26.28
C THR A 168 19.52 -8.97 27.33
N GLY A 169 20.04 -7.74 27.27
CA GLY A 169 19.60 -6.59 28.06
C GLY A 169 18.18 -6.15 27.70
N LEU A 170 17.86 -6.09 26.40
CA LEU A 170 16.51 -5.81 25.90
C LEU A 170 15.49 -6.86 26.36
N ASP A 171 15.79 -8.15 26.14
CA ASP A 171 14.94 -9.26 26.55
C ASP A 171 14.72 -9.27 28.08
N ARG A 172 15.78 -9.10 28.88
CA ARG A 172 15.66 -8.99 30.35
C ARG A 172 14.83 -7.79 30.81
N TRP A 173 14.96 -6.61 30.16
CA TRP A 173 14.16 -5.43 30.49
C TRP A 173 12.68 -5.65 30.18
N LEU A 174 12.39 -6.27 29.04
CA LEU A 174 11.01 -6.54 28.63
C LEU A 174 10.36 -7.58 29.57
N ASN A 175 11.02 -8.71 29.83
CA ASN A 175 10.51 -9.69 30.80
C ASN A 175 10.34 -9.10 32.21
N SER A 176 11.25 -8.24 32.69
CA SER A 176 11.16 -7.64 34.04
C SER A 176 10.09 -6.56 34.18
N ASN A 177 9.69 -5.90 33.08
CA ASN A 177 8.58 -4.95 33.04
C ASN A 177 7.22 -5.63 32.68
N GLY A 178 7.17 -6.96 32.76
CA GLY A 178 5.95 -7.75 32.55
C GLY A 178 5.50 -7.82 31.09
N TYR A 179 6.43 -7.73 30.14
CA TYR A 179 6.15 -7.98 28.72
C TYR A 179 6.41 -9.45 28.39
N LYS A 180 5.40 -10.15 27.85
CA LYS A 180 5.50 -11.56 27.47
C LYS A 180 6.12 -11.70 26.08
N ILE A 181 7.38 -12.15 26.04
CA ILE A 181 8.14 -12.39 24.80
C ILE A 181 8.10 -13.89 24.42
N PRO A 182 7.95 -14.24 23.12
CA PRO A 182 8.05 -15.63 22.68
C PRO A 182 9.47 -16.18 22.88
N ARG A 183 9.57 -17.43 23.34
CA ARG A 183 10.86 -18.15 23.43
C ARG A 183 11.49 -18.24 22.03
N GLY A 184 12.69 -17.66 21.88
CA GLY A 184 13.39 -17.57 20.60
C GLY A 184 13.43 -16.16 19.98
N ALA A 185 12.96 -15.12 20.67
CA ALA A 185 13.06 -13.75 20.16
C ALA A 185 14.51 -13.22 20.09
N GLU A 186 15.41 -13.59 21.01
CA GLU A 186 16.78 -13.05 21.06
C GLU A 186 17.56 -13.19 19.73
N PRO A 187 17.62 -14.37 19.07
CA PRO A 187 18.30 -14.51 17.77
C PRO A 187 17.68 -13.67 16.64
N VAL A 188 16.41 -13.30 16.76
CA VAL A 188 15.68 -12.48 15.77
C VAL A 188 15.84 -10.98 16.06
N LEU A 189 15.97 -10.61 17.34
CA LEU A 189 16.29 -9.26 17.81
C LEU A 189 17.74 -8.88 17.55
N ARG A 190 18.69 -9.81 17.72
CA ARG A 190 20.14 -9.55 17.64
C ARG A 190 20.57 -8.77 16.38
N PRO A 191 20.15 -9.13 15.15
CA PRO A 191 20.50 -8.35 13.96
C PRO A 191 20.02 -6.89 14.01
N TYR A 192 18.87 -6.59 14.66
CA TYR A 192 18.40 -5.23 14.81
C TYR A 192 19.23 -4.44 15.83
N VAL A 193 19.69 -5.09 16.91
CA VAL A 193 20.62 -4.49 17.89
C VAL A 193 21.99 -4.23 17.25
N GLU A 194 22.50 -5.17 16.44
CA GLU A 194 23.74 -5.05 15.68
C GLU A 194 23.65 -3.96 14.58
N GLU A 195 22.50 -3.82 13.91
CA GLU A 195 22.18 -2.68 13.03
C GLU A 195 21.92 -1.35 13.81
N GLY A 196 22.03 -1.35 15.15
CA GLY A 196 21.92 -0.15 15.98
C GLY A 196 20.50 0.38 16.18
N SER A 197 19.47 -0.42 15.88
CA SER A 197 18.05 -0.04 15.95
C SER A 197 17.61 0.39 17.36
N LYS A 198 16.52 1.15 17.42
CA LYS A 198 15.75 1.41 18.64
C LYS A 198 14.53 0.51 18.65
N PHE A 199 13.95 0.28 19.82
CA PHE A 199 12.78 -0.59 19.97
C PHE A 199 11.60 0.25 20.45
N PHE A 200 10.65 0.48 19.54
CA PHE A 200 9.36 1.06 19.83
C PHE A 200 8.48 -0.01 20.48
N VAL A 201 8.10 0.21 21.73
CA VAL A 201 7.25 -0.70 22.51
C VAL A 201 5.94 0.00 22.80
N ALA A 202 4.84 -0.50 22.24
CA ALA A 202 3.49 -0.03 22.51
C ALA A 202 2.78 -1.04 23.43
N LYS A 203 2.62 -0.71 24.71
CA LYS A 203 1.82 -1.50 25.66
C LYS A 203 0.37 -1.06 25.58
N VAL A 204 -0.57 -2.00 25.58
CA VAL A 204 -2.00 -1.67 25.61
C VAL A 204 -2.46 -1.35 27.04
N ASN A 205 -3.12 -0.20 27.20
CA ASN A 205 -3.74 0.21 28.45
C ASN A 205 -5.21 -0.22 28.45
N VAL A 206 -5.48 -1.40 29.00
CA VAL A 206 -6.79 -2.08 28.96
C VAL A 206 -7.96 -1.22 29.50
N LYS A 207 -7.68 -0.20 30.31
CA LYS A 207 -8.69 0.76 30.81
C LYS A 207 -9.19 1.76 29.76
N LYS A 208 -8.57 1.79 28.58
CA LYS A 208 -8.90 2.64 27.43
C LYS A 208 -9.36 1.85 26.19
N VAL A 209 -9.35 0.51 26.27
CA VAL A 209 -9.69 -0.38 25.16
C VAL A 209 -11.20 -0.54 25.06
N THR A 210 -11.73 -0.42 23.84
CA THR A 210 -13.09 -0.85 23.51
C THR A 210 -13.09 -2.36 23.25
N PHE A 211 -14.11 -3.07 23.72
CA PHE A 211 -14.26 -4.50 23.51
C PHE A 211 -15.50 -4.81 22.67
N GLU A 212 -15.34 -5.60 21.61
CA GLU A 212 -16.42 -6.10 20.76
C GLU A 212 -16.30 -7.63 20.68
N ASP A 213 -17.40 -8.36 20.90
CA ASP A 213 -17.46 -9.83 20.98
C ASP A 213 -16.37 -10.50 21.85
N GLY A 214 -15.90 -9.78 22.88
CA GLY A 214 -14.85 -10.22 23.81
C GLY A 214 -13.41 -10.04 23.29
N GLN A 215 -13.24 -9.48 22.10
CA GLN A 215 -11.95 -9.10 21.52
C GLN A 215 -11.62 -7.64 21.84
N ALA A 216 -10.33 -7.31 21.89
CA ALA A 216 -9.86 -5.94 22.11
C ALA A 216 -9.75 -5.20 20.77
N MET A 217 -10.55 -4.15 20.59
CA MET A 217 -10.40 -3.26 19.44
C MET A 217 -9.22 -2.33 19.69
N LEU A 218 -8.24 -2.37 18.79
CA LEU A 218 -6.92 -1.74 18.94
C LEU A 218 -6.62 -0.84 17.75
N SER A 219 -6.68 0.47 17.97
CA SER A 219 -6.52 1.50 16.93
C SER A 219 -5.20 1.32 16.18
N PRO A 220 -5.17 1.33 14.83
CA PRO A 220 -3.94 1.17 14.07
C PRO A 220 -2.91 2.25 14.38
N LEU A 221 -1.64 1.87 14.49
CA LEU A 221 -0.55 2.79 14.84
C LEU A 221 0.21 3.24 13.60
N ARG A 222 0.33 4.56 13.44
CA ARG A 222 1.17 5.19 12.42
C ARG A 222 2.38 5.86 13.05
N VAL A 223 3.57 5.48 12.60
CA VAL A 223 4.84 6.11 12.93
C VAL A 223 5.45 6.76 11.69
N HIS A 224 6.26 7.81 11.83
CA HIS A 224 7.08 8.34 10.73
C HIS A 224 8.51 8.65 11.16
N TYR A 225 9.46 8.43 10.25
CA TYR A 225 10.90 8.60 10.50
C TYR A 225 11.70 8.79 9.21
N ASP A 226 12.86 9.41 9.33
CA ASP A 226 13.85 9.50 8.25
C ASP A 226 14.88 8.37 8.37
N ALA A 227 15.10 7.63 7.28
CA ALA A 227 16.04 6.51 7.20
C ALA A 227 16.41 6.19 5.74
N GLU A 228 17.69 5.92 5.49
CA GLU A 228 18.18 5.49 4.17
C GLU A 228 17.51 4.19 3.70
N LYS A 229 17.49 3.17 4.57
CA LYS A 229 16.97 1.83 4.29
C LYS A 229 15.44 1.80 4.43
N PHE A 230 14.72 1.71 3.31
CA PHE A 230 13.29 1.40 3.29
C PHE A 230 13.10 -0.10 3.57
N ALA A 231 12.54 -0.44 4.73
CA ALA A 231 12.37 -1.82 5.18
C ALA A 231 11.22 -1.96 6.17
N LEU A 232 10.55 -3.11 6.16
CA LEU A 232 9.44 -3.48 7.04
C LEU A 232 9.93 -4.49 8.11
N PRO A 233 10.01 -4.11 9.41
CA PRO A 233 10.67 -4.91 10.45
C PRO A 233 9.77 -5.99 11.10
N VAL A 234 8.99 -6.72 10.30
CA VAL A 234 7.97 -7.71 10.74
C VAL A 234 8.49 -8.98 11.42
N ARG A 235 9.81 -9.20 11.50
CA ARG A 235 10.38 -10.49 11.95
C ARG A 235 9.89 -10.95 13.34
N LEU A 236 9.53 -10.04 14.25
CA LEU A 236 8.98 -10.38 15.56
C LEU A 236 7.54 -10.87 15.51
N GLY A 237 6.69 -10.29 14.65
CA GLY A 237 5.30 -10.72 14.48
C GLY A 237 5.23 -12.19 14.03
N LEU A 238 6.10 -12.56 13.08
CA LEU A 238 6.22 -13.92 12.55
C LEU A 238 6.64 -14.99 13.58
N ILE A 239 7.13 -14.62 14.77
CA ILE A 239 7.40 -15.57 15.88
C ILE A 239 6.13 -15.83 16.71
N ASN A 240 5.22 -14.87 16.77
CA ASN A 240 3.97 -14.96 17.53
C ASN A 240 2.84 -15.65 16.75
N ALA A 241 2.99 -15.80 15.43
CA ALA A 241 2.09 -16.58 14.59
C ALA A 241 2.09 -18.06 15.02
N LYS A 242 0.89 -18.60 15.33
CA LYS A 242 0.71 -20.02 15.71
C LYS A 242 0.85 -20.97 14.52
N ASP A 243 0.47 -20.48 13.35
CA ASP A 243 0.42 -21.18 12.06
C ASP A 243 0.93 -20.22 10.96
N LYS A 244 0.61 -20.48 9.68
CA LYS A 244 0.78 -19.48 8.63
C LYS A 244 0.00 -18.19 8.99
N GLN A 245 0.59 -17.04 8.70
CA GLN A 245 -0.06 -15.73 8.82
C GLN A 245 0.22 -14.92 7.54
N ASP A 246 -0.80 -14.29 7.01
CA ASP A 246 -0.68 -13.41 5.85
C ASP A 246 -0.17 -12.02 6.26
N LEU A 247 0.63 -11.42 5.40
CA LEU A 247 1.21 -10.09 5.58
C LEU A 247 0.95 -9.28 4.31
N ILE A 248 -0.01 -8.37 4.41
CA ILE A 248 -0.43 -7.51 3.30
C ILE A 248 0.29 -6.17 3.46
N VAL A 249 1.00 -5.75 2.40
CA VAL A 249 1.83 -4.55 2.41
C VAL A 249 1.48 -3.67 1.22
N HIS A 250 0.69 -2.63 1.49
CA HIS A 250 0.49 -1.56 0.52
C HIS A 250 1.62 -0.54 0.66
N ILE A 251 2.13 -0.08 -0.48
CA ILE A 251 3.12 0.98 -0.56
C ILE A 251 2.44 2.13 -1.31
N LEU A 252 2.72 3.37 -0.88
CA LEU A 252 2.30 4.59 -1.54
C LEU A 252 3.55 5.44 -1.79
N ALA A 253 4.04 5.45 -3.03
CA ALA A 253 5.27 6.16 -3.37
C ALA A 253 5.26 6.66 -4.83
N LYS A 254 6.17 7.58 -5.17
CA LYS A 254 6.30 8.14 -6.53
C LYS A 254 6.73 7.11 -7.61
N SER A 255 6.97 5.87 -7.21
CA SER A 255 7.38 4.75 -8.06
C SER A 255 7.06 3.43 -7.35
N ARG A 256 6.63 2.40 -8.10
CA ARG A 256 6.49 1.03 -7.62
C ARG A 256 7.77 0.52 -6.94
N TYR A 257 7.60 -0.26 -5.87
CA TYR A 257 8.67 -1.00 -5.19
C TYR A 257 8.52 -2.51 -5.42
N ASP A 258 9.67 -3.19 -5.47
CA ASP A 258 9.80 -4.65 -5.38
C ASP A 258 10.64 -5.00 -4.12
N VAL A 259 10.43 -6.16 -3.49
CA VAL A 259 11.18 -6.54 -2.27
C VAL A 259 12.59 -7.04 -2.60
N ALA A 260 13.60 -6.53 -1.89
CA ALA A 260 15.01 -6.83 -2.19
C ALA A 260 15.51 -8.19 -1.67
N ASN A 261 14.73 -8.88 -0.82
CA ASN A 261 15.18 -10.05 -0.06
C ASN A 261 14.35 -11.33 -0.27
N TYR A 262 13.41 -11.31 -1.22
CA TYR A 262 12.63 -12.46 -1.70
C TYR A 262 12.48 -12.37 -3.22
N PRO A 263 12.18 -13.47 -3.93
CA PRO A 263 11.74 -13.39 -5.32
C PRO A 263 10.46 -12.55 -5.44
N ASN A 264 10.35 -11.73 -6.48
CA ASN A 264 9.13 -10.97 -6.78
C ASN A 264 8.42 -11.64 -7.95
N VAL A 265 7.11 -11.82 -7.84
CA VAL A 265 6.25 -12.30 -8.93
C VAL A 265 4.97 -11.48 -8.97
N THR A 266 4.42 -11.21 -10.14
CA THR A 266 3.04 -10.70 -10.27
C THR A 266 2.07 -11.87 -10.26
N ILE A 267 0.89 -11.70 -9.65
CA ILE A 267 -0.21 -12.64 -9.93
C ILE A 267 -0.64 -12.53 -11.41
N PRO A 268 -1.09 -13.61 -12.07
CA PRO A 268 -1.67 -13.49 -13.40
C PRO A 268 -2.94 -12.61 -13.40
N THR A 269 -2.93 -11.55 -14.22
CA THR A 269 -4.05 -10.63 -14.44
C THR A 269 -4.57 -10.75 -15.88
N ASN A 270 -5.67 -10.05 -16.20
CA ASN A 270 -6.28 -10.00 -17.54
C ASN A 270 -6.52 -11.41 -18.14
N LEU A 271 -7.11 -12.28 -17.31
CA LEU A 271 -7.51 -13.63 -17.70
C LEU A 271 -8.97 -13.65 -18.13
N ASP A 272 -9.25 -14.17 -19.32
CA ASP A 272 -10.62 -14.51 -19.72
C ASP A 272 -11.14 -15.66 -18.84
N LEU A 273 -12.26 -15.45 -18.16
CA LEU A 273 -12.87 -16.45 -17.26
C LEU A 273 -14.20 -16.96 -17.80
N ASP A 274 -14.50 -18.22 -17.50
CA ASP A 274 -15.82 -18.82 -17.69
C ASP A 274 -16.87 -18.12 -16.81
N GLU A 275 -18.10 -17.94 -17.32
CA GLU A 275 -19.19 -17.21 -16.64
C GLU A 275 -19.42 -17.66 -15.18
N ARG A 276 -19.18 -18.94 -14.86
CA ARG A 276 -19.31 -19.48 -13.49
C ARG A 276 -18.36 -18.81 -12.48
N ALA A 277 -17.27 -18.21 -12.93
CA ALA A 277 -16.38 -17.43 -12.08
C ALA A 277 -17.06 -16.17 -11.50
N LYS A 278 -18.22 -15.75 -12.02
CA LYS A 278 -19.01 -14.63 -11.50
C LYS A 278 -19.64 -14.92 -10.13
N GLU A 279 -20.00 -16.19 -9.88
CA GLU A 279 -20.55 -16.64 -8.60
C GLU A 279 -19.43 -17.03 -7.61
N ASP A 280 -18.34 -17.60 -8.13
CA ASP A 280 -17.24 -18.19 -7.34
C ASP A 280 -15.95 -17.34 -7.29
N PHE A 281 -15.99 -16.04 -7.62
CA PHE A 281 -14.78 -15.25 -7.91
C PHE A 281 -13.70 -15.30 -6.81
N GLY A 282 -14.07 -15.13 -5.53
CA GLY A 282 -13.13 -15.23 -4.41
C GLY A 282 -12.53 -16.64 -4.27
N SER A 283 -13.35 -17.68 -4.48
CA SER A 283 -12.92 -19.09 -4.50
C SER A 283 -12.01 -19.42 -5.70
N PHE A 284 -12.17 -18.72 -6.82
CA PHE A 284 -11.25 -18.79 -7.96
C PHE A 284 -9.93 -18.06 -7.65
N TYR A 285 -10.00 -16.85 -7.11
CA TYR A 285 -8.83 -16.03 -6.81
C TYR A 285 -7.91 -16.67 -5.78
N ALA A 286 -8.46 -17.20 -4.69
CA ALA A 286 -7.68 -17.93 -3.68
C ALA A 286 -6.89 -19.10 -4.31
N LYS A 287 -7.52 -19.87 -5.22
CA LYS A 287 -6.85 -20.97 -5.94
C LYS A 287 -5.79 -20.46 -6.93
N LEU A 288 -6.00 -19.30 -7.56
CA LEU A 288 -5.01 -18.65 -8.43
C LEU A 288 -3.78 -18.17 -7.63
N PHE A 289 -4.01 -17.61 -6.44
CA PHE A 289 -2.96 -17.17 -5.52
C PHE A 289 -2.16 -18.36 -4.95
N ASP A 290 -2.84 -19.39 -4.42
CA ASP A 290 -2.23 -20.66 -4.00
C ASP A 290 -1.36 -21.25 -5.13
N ARG A 291 -1.92 -21.35 -6.34
CA ARG A 291 -1.22 -21.90 -7.52
C ARG A 291 -0.06 -21.03 -8.00
N THR A 292 -0.05 -19.75 -7.65
CA THR A 292 1.07 -18.83 -7.90
C THR A 292 2.18 -19.04 -6.87
N LEU A 293 1.85 -19.25 -5.59
CA LEU A 293 2.82 -19.59 -4.54
C LEU A 293 3.42 -20.99 -4.71
N GLU A 294 2.63 -21.99 -5.11
CA GLU A 294 3.11 -23.35 -5.42
C GLU A 294 4.21 -23.34 -6.50
N LYS A 295 4.03 -22.52 -7.54
CA LYS A 295 4.99 -22.36 -8.64
C LYS A 295 6.21 -21.53 -8.25
N ASN A 296 6.07 -20.63 -7.28
CA ASN A 296 7.09 -19.67 -6.90
C ASN A 296 7.34 -19.70 -5.37
N PRO A 297 7.94 -20.79 -4.82
CA PRO A 297 8.09 -20.94 -3.38
C PRO A 297 8.87 -19.80 -2.74
N LYS A 298 8.31 -19.21 -1.68
CA LYS A 298 8.84 -18.04 -0.94
C LYS A 298 8.89 -16.73 -1.74
N ALA A 299 8.24 -16.63 -2.89
CA ALA A 299 8.08 -15.35 -3.57
C ALA A 299 7.10 -14.44 -2.81
N VAL A 300 7.30 -13.13 -2.93
CA VAL A 300 6.27 -12.13 -2.63
C VAL A 300 5.49 -11.86 -3.91
N VAL A 301 4.15 -11.87 -3.80
CA VAL A 301 3.22 -11.68 -4.91
C VAL A 301 2.81 -10.21 -4.97
N THR A 302 2.99 -9.56 -6.12
CA THR A 302 2.31 -8.29 -6.41
C THR A 302 0.92 -8.60 -6.97
N GLU A 303 -0.11 -8.30 -6.19
CA GLU A 303 -1.51 -8.46 -6.59
C GLU A 303 -2.06 -7.19 -7.27
N TYR A 304 -1.59 -6.01 -6.85
CA TYR A 304 -1.97 -4.71 -7.39
C TYR A 304 -0.78 -3.74 -7.44
N ALA A 305 -0.75 -2.87 -8.45
CA ALA A 305 0.14 -1.71 -8.55
C ALA A 305 -0.46 -0.72 -9.56
N TRP A 306 -0.93 0.45 -9.09
CA TRP A 306 -1.57 1.48 -9.92
C TRP A 306 -1.54 2.83 -9.18
N ASP A 307 -1.73 3.93 -9.90
CA ASP A 307 -1.89 5.27 -9.32
C ASP A 307 -3.04 5.32 -8.30
N SER A 308 -2.78 5.83 -7.09
CA SER A 308 -3.72 5.76 -5.97
C SER A 308 -4.96 6.66 -6.12
N GLY A 309 -4.91 7.63 -7.03
CA GLY A 309 -5.99 8.56 -7.36
C GLY A 309 -6.83 8.16 -8.57
N THR A 310 -6.56 7.00 -9.18
CA THR A 310 -7.28 6.45 -10.34
C THR A 310 -7.37 4.93 -10.28
N CYS A 311 -8.26 4.33 -11.07
CA CYS A 311 -8.36 2.88 -11.21
C CYS A 311 -9.29 2.55 -12.38
N ASP A 312 -8.98 1.49 -13.12
CA ASP A 312 -9.84 1.02 -14.22
C ASP A 312 -10.11 -0.49 -14.10
N PRO A 313 -11.37 -0.91 -13.84
CA PRO A 313 -12.37 -0.18 -13.06
C PRO A 313 -11.96 0.04 -11.61
N CYS A 314 -12.54 1.05 -10.98
CA CYS A 314 -12.50 1.24 -9.53
C CYS A 314 -13.52 0.34 -8.78
N PRO A 315 -13.10 -0.48 -7.78
CA PRO A 315 -13.99 -1.27 -6.91
C PRO A 315 -14.64 -0.45 -5.79
N SER A 316 -14.07 0.72 -5.51
CA SER A 316 -14.65 1.83 -4.75
C SER A 316 -13.94 3.12 -5.20
N PRO A 317 -14.47 4.33 -4.92
CA PRO A 317 -13.79 5.57 -5.29
C PRO A 317 -12.32 5.58 -4.83
N ALA A 318 -11.41 5.96 -5.73
CA ALA A 318 -9.97 6.02 -5.48
C ALA A 318 -9.62 6.92 -4.28
N LEU A 319 -8.38 6.85 -3.79
CA LEU A 319 -8.00 7.59 -2.58
C LEU A 319 -8.10 9.10 -2.82
N ASN A 320 -8.76 9.79 -1.89
CA ASN A 320 -8.84 11.24 -1.91
C ASN A 320 -7.68 11.88 -1.13
N GLN A 321 -7.50 13.20 -1.25
CA GLN A 321 -6.38 13.90 -0.61
C GLN A 321 -6.35 13.73 0.91
N GLN A 322 -7.50 13.68 1.60
CA GLN A 322 -7.55 13.49 3.05
C GLN A 322 -7.13 12.07 3.46
N GLU A 323 -7.43 11.06 2.63
CA GLU A 323 -6.97 9.68 2.83
C GLU A 323 -5.44 9.60 2.69
N ILE A 324 -4.86 10.23 1.66
CA ILE A 324 -3.40 10.35 1.49
C ILE A 324 -2.74 11.11 2.65
N LEU A 325 -3.30 12.25 3.08
CA LEU A 325 -2.81 12.98 4.27
C LEU A 325 -2.87 12.13 5.55
N THR A 326 -3.90 11.30 5.69
CA THR A 326 -4.07 10.38 6.84
C THR A 326 -3.00 9.29 6.85
N LEU A 327 -2.67 8.73 5.68
CA LEU A 327 -1.68 7.66 5.53
C LEU A 327 -0.22 8.13 5.55
N GLY A 328 0.06 9.41 5.25
CA GLY A 328 1.41 9.97 5.39
C GLY A 328 1.67 11.32 4.71
N GLY A 329 0.77 11.81 3.86
CA GLY A 329 0.96 13.06 3.12
C GLY A 329 0.92 14.32 3.98
N ASP A 330 0.57 14.22 5.27
CA ASP A 330 0.73 15.30 6.25
C ASP A 330 2.20 15.53 6.67
N VAL A 331 3.12 14.61 6.31
CA VAL A 331 4.56 14.73 6.59
C VAL A 331 5.46 14.50 5.37
N ILE A 332 4.94 13.95 4.26
CA ILE A 332 5.65 13.82 2.98
C ILE A 332 5.20 14.94 2.02
N GLU A 333 6.14 15.79 1.62
CA GLU A 333 5.86 16.96 0.76
C GLU A 333 5.45 16.54 -0.66
N GLY A 334 4.48 17.26 -1.23
CA GLY A 334 3.92 16.96 -2.56
C GLY A 334 3.05 15.71 -2.65
N ALA A 335 2.81 15.01 -1.53
CA ALA A 335 1.94 13.84 -1.48
C ALA A 335 0.51 14.16 -1.92
N ASN A 336 0.07 13.50 -2.99
CA ASN A 336 -1.25 13.64 -3.57
C ASN A 336 -1.66 12.32 -4.26
N PRO A 337 -2.96 12.05 -4.44
CA PRO A 337 -3.42 10.79 -5.02
C PRO A 337 -2.83 10.47 -6.40
N ARG A 338 -2.70 11.47 -7.29
CA ARG A 338 -2.24 11.33 -8.68
C ARG A 338 -0.72 11.41 -8.82
N GLY A 339 -0.01 10.89 -7.83
CA GLY A 339 1.45 10.93 -7.73
C GLY A 339 2.00 9.84 -6.80
N MET A 340 1.21 8.81 -6.52
CA MET A 340 1.56 7.69 -5.65
C MET A 340 1.05 6.38 -6.26
N VAL A 341 1.90 5.36 -6.25
CA VAL A 341 1.72 3.98 -6.73
C VAL A 341 2.16 3.02 -5.61
#